data_AF-A0A948G5J2-F1
#
_entry.id   AF-A0A948G5J2-F1
#
_cell.length_a   1.000
_cell.length_b   1.000
_cell.length_c   1.000
_cell.angle_alpha   90.00
_cell.angle_beta   90.00
_cell.angle_gamma   90.00
#
_symmetry.space_group_name_H-M   'P 1'
#
loop_
_entity.id
_entity.type
_entity.pdbx_description
1 polymer ?
#
loop_
_entity_poly.entity_id
_entity_poly.type
_entity_poly.pdbx_seq_one_letter_code
_entity_poly.pdbx_strand_id
1 'polypeptide(L)'
;MLLDKEKPENELMVFANAFAKYQRQNPFRRVLNKNVPLILLIQTIKLLDNDPAYNGTGISRLEIPLLLCWQNDNAESLYREIKKLRKKHGYSPSNEIVLDLCYELLNETKRDDNSILGDYPDDFIRKMRLTGLFSLRGGGRFIDINTKEMATVNYILKNYISYPTFESEKDYFNYIGKVDTNLIATLSVYETPVRTTKAELEKWVNHYAWESIKTEMLNLAQKKSSEDDILRVIEQPLRLEFLTSLAILKKLPNVVVKPNFVSDDEGLPTSFASGGNPDIECLEDKGTVLIEVTLLTGTQQHIRESFSVHRHLEEYVKKGTKSYSVFISPKSFIDTERYFDFIKKDGLEVRISNIDKFVLGLEKKTTLNEATL
;
A
#
# COMPACT_ATOMS: atom_id res chain seq x y z
N MET A 1 -14.98 3.95 -17.72
CA MET A 1 -14.68 2.69 -17.00
C MET A 1 -13.65 3.04 -15.96
N LEU A 2 -13.86 2.72 -14.67
CA LEU A 2 -12.97 3.22 -13.62
C LEU A 2 -11.54 2.69 -13.78
N LEU A 3 -11.34 1.43 -14.17
CA LEU A 3 -9.99 0.92 -14.44
C LEU A 3 -9.47 1.47 -15.78
N ASP A 4 -8.52 2.39 -15.69
CA ASP A 4 -7.71 2.86 -16.80
C ASP A 4 -6.25 2.56 -16.44
N LYS A 5 -5.54 1.83 -17.31
CA LYS A 5 -4.15 1.44 -17.05
C LYS A 5 -3.19 2.63 -17.07
N GLU A 6 -3.61 3.74 -17.67
CA GLU A 6 -2.83 4.99 -17.68
C GLU A 6 -3.01 5.81 -16.39
N LYS A 7 -3.98 5.43 -15.54
CA LYS A 7 -4.29 6.07 -14.26
C LYS A 7 -4.33 5.02 -13.14
N PRO A 8 -3.16 4.51 -12.71
CA PRO A 8 -3.08 3.47 -11.69
C PRO A 8 -3.78 3.86 -10.37
N GLU A 9 -3.87 5.15 -10.06
CA GLU A 9 -4.66 5.68 -8.94
C GLU A 9 -6.15 5.30 -8.99
N ASN A 10 -6.68 5.00 -10.17
CA ASN A 10 -8.07 4.58 -10.30
C ASN A 10 -8.34 3.22 -9.65
N GLU A 11 -7.30 2.40 -9.43
CA GLU A 11 -7.45 1.15 -8.69
C GLU A 11 -8.01 1.43 -7.28
N LEU A 12 -7.44 2.41 -6.58
CA LEU A 12 -7.89 2.84 -5.26
C LEU A 12 -9.36 3.24 -5.28
N MET A 13 -9.77 4.03 -6.27
CA MET A 13 -11.16 4.45 -6.46
C MET A 13 -12.12 3.27 -6.65
N VAL A 14 -11.69 2.25 -7.40
CA VAL A 14 -12.47 1.02 -7.61
C VAL A 14 -12.65 0.26 -6.31
N PHE A 15 -11.56 0.10 -5.54
CA PHE A 15 -11.61 -0.56 -4.25
C PHE A 15 -12.48 0.21 -3.25
N ALA A 16 -12.31 1.53 -3.12
CA ALA A 16 -13.13 2.36 -2.24
C ALA A 16 -14.63 2.25 -2.59
N ASN A 17 -14.99 2.38 -3.88
CA ASN A 17 -16.37 2.25 -4.35
C ASN A 17 -16.95 0.85 -4.10
N ALA A 18 -16.20 -0.20 -4.40
CA ALA A 18 -16.67 -1.58 -4.22
C ALA A 18 -16.83 -1.93 -2.74
N PHE A 19 -15.84 -1.61 -1.91
CA PHE A 19 -15.81 -2.02 -0.50
C PHE A 19 -16.73 -1.20 0.40
N ALA A 20 -17.05 0.05 0.03
CA ALA A 20 -18.12 0.82 0.68
C ALA A 20 -19.49 0.12 0.60
N LYS A 21 -19.68 -0.77 -0.38
CA LYS A 21 -20.94 -1.48 -0.65
C LYS A 21 -20.86 -3.00 -0.44
N TYR A 22 -19.65 -3.55 -0.30
CA TYR A 22 -19.46 -5.00 -0.26
C TYR A 22 -20.09 -5.62 0.98
N GLN A 23 -21.12 -6.43 0.77
CA GLN A 23 -21.83 -7.13 1.83
C GLN A 23 -21.23 -8.51 2.03
N ARG A 24 -20.92 -8.88 3.28
CA ARG A 24 -20.38 -10.19 3.61
C ARG A 24 -21.40 -11.29 3.27
N GLN A 25 -22.64 -11.12 3.73
CA GLN A 25 -23.79 -11.88 3.27
C GLN A 25 -24.31 -11.27 1.97
N ASN A 26 -24.18 -12.00 0.88
CA ASN A 26 -24.76 -11.65 -0.42
C ASN A 26 -25.12 -12.93 -1.20
N PRO A 27 -25.91 -12.84 -2.28
CA PRO A 27 -26.34 -13.99 -3.07
C PRO A 27 -25.22 -14.87 -3.65
N PHE A 28 -24.00 -14.34 -3.85
CA PHE A 28 -22.85 -15.12 -4.33
C PHE A 28 -22.11 -15.86 -3.20
N ARG A 29 -22.04 -15.27 -1.99
CA ARG A 29 -21.29 -15.83 -0.85
C ARG A 29 -22.14 -16.70 0.06
N ARG A 30 -23.42 -16.33 0.26
CA ARG A 30 -24.43 -17.05 1.07
C ARG A 30 -23.95 -17.45 2.47
N VAL A 31 -23.19 -16.57 3.13
CA VAL A 31 -22.71 -16.75 4.51
C VAL A 31 -23.69 -16.17 5.53
N LEU A 32 -23.54 -16.57 6.79
CA LEU A 32 -24.41 -16.12 7.89
C LEU A 32 -24.07 -14.71 8.40
N ASN A 33 -22.81 -14.29 8.33
CA ASN A 33 -22.36 -12.98 8.81
C ASN A 33 -22.99 -11.85 7.99
N LYS A 34 -23.83 -11.02 8.62
CA LYS A 34 -24.59 -9.93 8.00
C LYS A 34 -23.97 -8.58 8.31
N ASN A 35 -22.97 -8.17 7.55
CA ASN A 35 -22.37 -6.85 7.66
C ASN A 35 -21.75 -6.37 6.34
N VAL A 36 -21.36 -5.10 6.35
CA VAL A 36 -20.42 -4.51 5.39
C VAL A 36 -19.08 -4.34 6.12
N PRO A 37 -18.06 -5.20 5.86
CA PRO A 37 -16.83 -5.23 6.66
C PRO A 37 -16.10 -3.89 6.77
N LEU A 38 -16.07 -3.10 5.69
CA LEU A 38 -15.43 -1.78 5.69
C LEU A 38 -16.14 -0.81 6.64
N ILE A 39 -17.48 -0.81 6.65
CA ILE A 39 -18.27 0.08 7.52
C ILE A 39 -18.15 -0.36 8.97
N LEU A 40 -18.24 -1.67 9.23
CA LEU A 40 -18.03 -2.23 10.56
C LEU A 40 -16.65 -1.85 11.12
N LEU A 41 -15.60 -1.92 10.30
CA LEU A 41 -14.25 -1.49 10.66
C LEU A 41 -14.20 0.01 11.00
N ILE A 42 -14.70 0.87 10.11
CA ILE A 42 -14.69 2.34 10.34
C ILE A 42 -15.44 2.69 11.63
N GLN A 43 -16.64 2.16 11.83
CA GLN A 43 -17.44 2.47 13.00
C GLN A 43 -16.76 1.98 14.29
N THR A 44 -16.16 0.79 14.26
CA THR A 44 -15.45 0.23 15.41
C THR A 44 -14.21 1.05 15.76
N ILE A 45 -13.42 1.46 14.75
CA ILE A 45 -12.27 2.36 14.96
C ILE A 45 -12.74 3.68 15.59
N LYS A 46 -13.77 4.33 15.04
CA LYS A 46 -14.27 5.60 15.60
C LYS A 46 -14.77 5.46 17.05
N LEU A 47 -15.33 4.32 17.43
CA LEU A 47 -15.69 4.05 18.82
C LEU A 47 -14.46 3.90 19.73
N LEU A 48 -13.42 3.22 19.25
CA LEU A 48 -12.15 3.06 19.96
C LEU A 48 -11.39 4.39 20.11
N ASP A 49 -11.36 5.22 19.07
CA ASP A 49 -10.65 6.50 19.11
C ASP A 49 -11.33 7.53 20.02
N ASN A 50 -12.66 7.47 20.11
CA ASN A 50 -13.44 8.30 21.03
C ASN A 50 -13.40 7.81 22.48
N ASP A 51 -12.85 6.62 22.75
CA ASP A 51 -12.66 6.13 24.12
C ASP A 51 -11.34 6.69 24.69
N PRO A 52 -11.39 7.55 25.73
CA PRO A 52 -10.20 8.15 26.32
C PRO A 52 -9.19 7.11 26.87
N ALA A 53 -9.63 5.88 27.15
CA ALA A 53 -8.76 4.81 27.60
C ALA A 53 -7.78 4.32 26.52
N TYR A 54 -8.06 4.58 25.24
CA TYR A 54 -7.31 4.03 24.11
C TYR A 54 -6.62 5.08 23.24
N ASN A 55 -6.76 6.37 23.55
CA ASN A 55 -5.96 7.46 22.97
C ASN A 55 -5.76 7.38 21.44
N GLY A 56 -6.81 7.03 20.68
CA GLY A 56 -6.75 6.94 19.22
C GLY A 56 -5.93 5.77 18.66
N THR A 57 -5.86 4.62 19.37
CA THR A 57 -4.98 3.50 18.97
C THR A 57 -5.59 2.57 17.90
N GLY A 58 -6.71 2.93 17.23
CA GLY A 58 -7.32 2.09 16.20
C GLY A 58 -7.59 0.64 16.64
N ILE A 59 -7.56 -0.32 15.70
CA ILE A 59 -7.72 -1.77 15.96
C ILE A 59 -6.37 -2.48 15.85
N SER A 60 -6.01 -3.33 16.81
CA SER A 60 -4.80 -4.15 16.75
C SER A 60 -4.93 -5.22 15.66
N ARG A 61 -3.84 -5.56 14.96
CA ARG A 61 -3.82 -6.69 14.01
C ARG A 61 -4.34 -7.98 14.64
N LEU A 62 -4.02 -8.22 15.92
CA LEU A 62 -4.46 -9.41 16.67
C LEU A 62 -5.96 -9.42 16.99
N GLU A 63 -6.65 -8.29 16.82
CA GLU A 63 -8.10 -8.15 17.03
C GLU A 63 -8.88 -8.28 15.72
N ILE A 64 -8.22 -8.25 14.57
CA ILE A 64 -8.86 -8.42 13.25
C ILE A 64 -9.59 -9.75 13.08
N PRO A 65 -9.10 -10.89 13.60
CA PRO A 65 -9.85 -12.15 13.56
C PRO A 65 -11.27 -12.03 14.15
N LEU A 66 -11.44 -11.29 15.25
CA LEU A 66 -12.77 -11.06 15.86
C LEU A 66 -13.69 -10.29 14.90
N LEU A 67 -13.18 -9.25 14.25
CA LEU A 67 -13.94 -8.49 13.26
C LEU A 67 -14.37 -9.37 12.07
N LEU A 68 -13.47 -10.24 11.60
CA LEU A 68 -13.74 -11.15 10.48
C LEU A 68 -14.76 -12.24 10.82
N CYS A 69 -14.82 -12.66 12.08
CA CYS A 69 -15.80 -13.62 12.59
C CYS A 69 -17.10 -12.95 13.06
N TRP A 70 -17.14 -11.62 13.14
CA TRP A 70 -18.28 -10.88 13.69
C TRP A 70 -19.55 -11.10 12.88
N GLN A 71 -20.64 -11.43 13.56
CA GLN A 71 -21.84 -12.00 12.94
C GLN A 71 -22.77 -10.96 12.31
N ASN A 72 -22.72 -9.71 12.75
CA ASN A 72 -23.62 -8.64 12.30
C ASN A 72 -22.87 -7.31 12.11
N ASP A 73 -23.58 -6.21 11.87
CA ASP A 73 -23.06 -4.86 11.65
C ASP A 73 -23.01 -4.01 12.94
N ASN A 74 -23.24 -4.62 14.11
CA ASN A 74 -23.23 -3.91 15.38
C ASN A 74 -21.79 -3.63 15.86
N ALA A 75 -21.25 -2.50 15.42
CA ALA A 75 -19.94 -2.00 15.80
C ALA A 75 -19.79 -1.75 17.31
N GLU A 76 -20.86 -1.31 17.99
CA GLU A 76 -20.84 -1.08 19.45
C GLU A 76 -20.59 -2.36 20.23
N SER A 77 -21.21 -3.47 19.81
CA SER A 77 -20.98 -4.78 20.44
C SER A 77 -19.57 -5.30 20.16
N LEU A 78 -19.05 -5.12 18.93
CA LEU A 78 -17.67 -5.51 18.58
C LEU A 78 -16.64 -4.68 19.39
N TYR A 79 -16.84 -3.36 19.45
CA TYR A 79 -16.04 -2.46 20.27
C TYR A 79 -16.01 -2.89 21.74
N ARG A 80 -17.16 -3.24 22.33
CA ARG A 80 -17.23 -3.74 23.71
C ARG A 80 -16.46 -5.04 23.90
N GLU A 81 -16.47 -5.94 22.92
CA GLU A 81 -15.73 -7.19 23.00
C GLU A 81 -14.21 -6.96 22.91
N ILE A 82 -13.77 -6.10 21.99
CA ILE A 82 -12.38 -5.64 21.92
C ILE A 82 -11.95 -4.98 23.24
N LYS A 83 -12.80 -4.15 23.83
CA LYS A 83 -12.55 -3.51 25.13
C LYS A 83 -12.33 -4.53 26.24
N LYS A 84 -13.14 -5.60 26.30
CA LYS A 84 -12.96 -6.70 27.26
C LYS A 84 -11.63 -7.42 27.05
N LEU A 85 -11.30 -7.74 25.80
CA LEU A 85 -10.05 -8.39 25.41
C LEU A 85 -8.84 -7.55 25.87
N ARG A 86 -8.83 -6.25 25.53
CA ARG A 86 -7.78 -5.30 25.94
C ARG A 86 -7.66 -5.16 27.46
N LYS A 87 -8.78 -5.13 28.19
CA LYS A 87 -8.76 -5.03 29.66
C LYS A 87 -8.09 -6.25 30.31
N LYS A 88 -8.29 -7.44 29.75
CA LYS A 88 -7.81 -8.71 30.33
C LYS A 88 -6.40 -9.07 29.85
N HIS A 89 -6.06 -8.76 28.60
CA HIS A 89 -4.84 -9.25 27.94
C HIS A 89 -3.99 -8.14 27.31
N GLY A 90 -4.38 -6.87 27.46
CA GLY A 90 -3.72 -5.76 26.78
C GLY A 90 -3.81 -5.89 25.26
N TYR A 91 -2.79 -5.40 24.57
CA TYR A 91 -2.66 -5.48 23.10
C TYR A 91 -1.90 -6.72 22.62
N SER A 92 -1.76 -7.73 23.49
CA SER A 92 -0.97 -8.94 23.22
C SER A 92 -1.70 -10.19 23.74
N PRO A 93 -2.96 -10.43 23.33
CA PRO A 93 -3.62 -11.70 23.60
C PRO A 93 -2.84 -12.86 22.94
N SER A 94 -2.88 -14.04 23.56
CA SER A 94 -2.31 -15.23 22.93
C SER A 94 -3.17 -15.72 21.79
N ASN A 95 -2.60 -16.53 20.89
CA ASN A 95 -3.31 -17.09 19.75
C ASN A 95 -4.51 -17.95 20.19
N GLU A 96 -4.37 -18.72 21.27
CA GLU A 96 -5.43 -19.56 21.83
C GLU A 96 -6.62 -18.71 22.29
N ILE A 97 -6.36 -17.59 22.97
CA ILE A 97 -7.43 -16.67 23.42
C ILE A 97 -8.19 -16.10 22.22
N VAL A 98 -7.49 -15.70 21.17
CA VAL A 98 -8.12 -15.16 19.95
C VAL A 98 -8.92 -16.24 19.23
N LEU A 99 -8.39 -17.46 19.13
CA LEU A 99 -9.06 -18.60 18.50
C LEU A 99 -10.32 -19.00 19.25
N ASP A 100 -10.27 -19.10 20.58
CA ASP A 100 -11.43 -19.45 21.42
C ASP A 100 -12.59 -18.48 21.16
N LEU A 101 -12.31 -17.16 21.17
CA LEU A 101 -13.31 -16.13 20.86
C LEU A 101 -13.84 -16.25 19.43
N CYS A 102 -12.98 -16.55 18.46
CA CYS A 102 -13.39 -16.73 17.07
C CYS A 102 -14.28 -17.97 16.91
N TYR A 103 -13.94 -19.10 17.54
CA TYR A 103 -14.73 -20.33 17.45
C TYR A 103 -16.09 -20.19 18.12
N GLU A 104 -16.19 -19.46 19.24
CA GLU A 104 -17.48 -19.09 19.84
C GLU A 104 -18.35 -18.30 18.83
N LEU A 105 -17.77 -17.27 18.19
CA LEU A 105 -18.46 -16.48 17.16
C LEU A 105 -18.83 -17.29 15.90
N LEU A 106 -18.08 -18.35 15.61
CA LEU A 106 -18.32 -19.25 14.48
C LEU A 106 -19.21 -20.46 14.83
N ASN A 107 -19.80 -20.50 16.03
CA ASN A 107 -20.57 -21.64 16.54
C ASN A 107 -19.80 -22.96 16.41
N GLU A 108 -18.53 -22.97 16.82
CA GLU A 108 -17.62 -24.14 16.78
C GLU A 108 -17.37 -24.69 15.36
N THR A 109 -17.65 -23.90 14.32
CA THR A 109 -17.38 -24.31 12.95
C THR A 109 -15.87 -24.34 12.71
N LYS A 110 -15.32 -25.55 12.55
CA LYS A 110 -13.88 -25.74 12.32
C LYS A 110 -13.38 -25.01 11.07
N ARG A 111 -12.21 -24.40 11.24
CA ARG A 111 -11.41 -23.74 10.21
C ARG A 111 -9.95 -24.10 10.47
N ASP A 112 -9.09 -23.72 9.55
CA ASP A 112 -7.66 -23.79 9.79
C ASP A 112 -7.23 -22.59 10.64
N ASP A 113 -6.51 -22.85 11.74
CA ASP A 113 -6.16 -21.83 12.73
C ASP A 113 -5.22 -20.77 12.14
N ASN A 114 -4.28 -21.19 11.28
CA ASN A 114 -3.38 -20.27 10.58
C ASN A 114 -4.15 -19.35 9.62
N SER A 115 -5.22 -19.87 9.01
CA SER A 115 -6.10 -19.07 8.18
C SER A 115 -6.83 -17.99 8.98
N ILE A 116 -7.32 -18.31 10.18
CA ILE A 116 -8.01 -17.34 11.07
C ILE A 116 -7.03 -16.28 11.58
N LEU A 117 -5.85 -16.71 12.02
CA LEU A 117 -4.89 -15.83 12.71
C LEU A 117 -3.97 -15.05 11.77
N GLY A 118 -3.71 -15.57 10.57
CA GLY A 118 -2.74 -15.01 9.62
C GLY A 118 -3.35 -14.68 8.27
N ASP A 119 -3.75 -15.68 7.48
CA ASP A 119 -4.08 -15.48 6.06
C ASP A 119 -5.28 -14.54 5.84
N TYR A 120 -6.37 -14.73 6.60
CA TYR A 120 -7.56 -13.89 6.45
C TYR A 120 -7.35 -12.47 6.96
N PRO A 121 -6.73 -12.25 8.15
CA PRO A 121 -6.30 -10.92 8.55
C PRO A 121 -5.44 -10.25 7.48
N ASP A 122 -4.36 -10.86 7.01
CA ASP A 122 -3.47 -10.22 6.03
C ASP A 122 -4.16 -9.82 4.72
N ASP A 123 -5.00 -10.71 4.16
CA ASP A 123 -5.79 -10.40 2.97
C ASP A 123 -6.79 -9.26 3.23
N PHE A 124 -7.42 -9.23 4.41
CA PHE A 124 -8.32 -8.16 4.81
C PHE A 124 -7.59 -6.83 4.93
N ILE A 125 -6.46 -6.79 5.64
CA ILE A 125 -5.63 -5.58 5.82
C ILE A 125 -5.19 -5.04 4.46
N ARG A 126 -4.67 -5.90 3.59
CA ARG A 126 -4.26 -5.52 2.24
C ARG A 126 -5.43 -4.92 1.45
N LYS A 127 -6.61 -5.55 1.49
CA LYS A 127 -7.82 -5.03 0.80
C LYS A 127 -8.30 -3.70 1.37
N MET A 128 -8.26 -3.52 2.69
CA MET A 128 -8.60 -2.25 3.32
C MET A 128 -7.61 -1.17 2.90
N ARG A 129 -6.30 -1.45 2.87
CA ARG A 129 -5.28 -0.51 2.41
C ARG A 129 -5.41 -0.13 0.93
N LEU A 130 -5.84 -1.06 0.07
CA LEU A 130 -6.12 -0.75 -1.34
C LEU A 130 -7.24 0.28 -1.52
N THR A 131 -8.09 0.51 -0.52
CA THR A 131 -9.10 1.59 -0.58
C THR A 131 -8.52 2.99 -0.33
N GLY A 132 -7.29 3.09 0.17
CA GLY A 132 -6.66 4.35 0.60
C GLY A 132 -7.14 4.87 1.96
N LEU A 133 -8.22 4.31 2.51
CA LEU A 133 -8.91 4.85 3.69
C LEU A 133 -8.27 4.46 5.03
N PHE A 134 -7.27 3.57 5.01
CA PHE A 134 -6.68 3.01 6.22
C PHE A 134 -5.16 3.02 6.17
N SER A 135 -4.58 3.33 7.33
CA SER A 135 -3.14 3.38 7.58
C SER A 135 -2.72 2.32 8.58
N LEU A 136 -1.44 2.00 8.59
CA LEU A 136 -0.85 1.15 9.62
C LEU A 136 -0.08 1.98 10.64
N ARG A 137 -0.50 1.93 11.91
CA ARG A 137 0.10 2.69 13.01
C ARG A 137 0.88 1.79 13.99
N GLY A 138 1.69 2.43 14.83
CA GLY A 138 2.45 1.74 15.88
C GLY A 138 3.44 0.71 15.34
N GLY A 139 4.08 1.02 14.20
CA GLY A 139 4.97 0.09 13.50
C GLY A 139 4.22 -1.13 12.96
N GLY A 140 3.08 -0.92 12.32
CA GLY A 140 2.30 -2.01 11.71
C GLY A 140 1.30 -2.69 12.63
N ARG A 141 1.41 -2.50 13.95
CA ARG A 141 0.61 -3.23 14.95
C ARG A 141 -0.87 -2.89 14.93
N PHE A 142 -1.23 -1.71 14.44
CA PHE A 142 -2.60 -1.20 14.46
C PHE A 142 -3.05 -0.78 13.07
N ILE A 143 -4.32 -0.98 12.79
CA ILE A 143 -5.01 -0.43 11.63
C ILE A 143 -5.89 0.70 12.12
N ASP A 144 -5.80 1.83 11.45
CA ASP A 144 -6.58 3.00 11.77
C ASP A 144 -6.99 3.75 10.50
N ILE A 145 -7.91 4.69 10.63
CA ILE A 145 -8.35 5.54 9.53
C ILE A 145 -7.20 6.44 9.08
N ASN A 146 -6.98 6.51 7.77
CA ASN A 146 -6.08 7.46 7.15
C ASN A 146 -6.68 8.87 7.28
N THR A 147 -6.05 9.73 8.06
CA THR A 147 -6.58 11.08 8.34
C THR A 147 -6.61 11.97 7.09
N LYS A 148 -5.80 11.66 6.06
CA LYS A 148 -5.86 12.33 4.75
C LYS A 148 -7.19 12.07 4.01
N GLU A 149 -7.94 11.03 4.38
CA GLU A 149 -9.17 10.59 3.70
C GLU A 149 -10.46 10.78 4.51
N MET A 150 -10.44 11.65 5.52
CA MET A 150 -11.61 11.87 6.40
C MET A 150 -12.86 12.36 5.67
N ALA A 151 -12.70 13.12 4.58
CA ALA A 151 -13.82 13.54 3.74
C ALA A 151 -14.56 12.32 3.15
N THR A 152 -13.81 11.39 2.57
CA THR A 152 -14.33 10.12 2.02
C THR A 152 -14.97 9.26 3.10
N VAL A 153 -14.31 9.10 4.26
CA VAL A 153 -14.84 8.32 5.38
C VAL A 153 -16.17 8.87 5.87
N ASN A 154 -16.28 10.20 6.01
CA ASN A 154 -17.52 10.85 6.42
C ASN A 154 -18.63 10.70 5.37
N TYR A 155 -18.30 10.76 4.08
CA TYR A 155 -19.25 10.45 3.01
C TYR A 155 -19.76 9.02 3.11
N ILE A 156 -18.87 8.04 3.32
CA ILE A 156 -19.24 6.62 3.43
C ILE A 156 -20.20 6.42 4.60
N LEU A 157 -19.87 6.95 5.78
CA LEU A 157 -20.74 6.83 6.95
C LEU A 157 -22.08 7.51 6.75
N LYS A 158 -22.14 8.63 6.03
CA LYS A 158 -23.40 9.31 5.76
C LYS A 158 -24.32 8.50 4.82
N ASN A 159 -23.76 7.82 3.82
CA ASN A 159 -24.53 7.29 2.70
C ASN A 159 -24.68 5.75 2.69
N TYR A 160 -23.78 5.02 3.35
CA TYR A 160 -23.74 3.55 3.26
C TYR A 160 -23.96 2.80 4.59
N ILE A 161 -24.12 3.49 5.73
CA ILE A 161 -24.43 2.83 7.02
C ILE A 161 -25.64 1.91 6.90
N SER A 162 -26.70 2.40 6.25
CA SER A 162 -27.85 1.57 5.90
C SER A 162 -27.61 0.96 4.53
N TYR A 163 -27.75 -0.37 4.44
CA TYR A 163 -27.54 -1.10 3.20
C TYR A 163 -28.73 -2.01 2.86
N PRO A 164 -29.11 -2.14 1.58
CA PRO A 164 -30.18 -3.02 1.15
C PRO A 164 -29.78 -4.51 1.25
N THR A 165 -30.75 -5.41 1.33
CA THR A 165 -30.51 -6.86 1.19
C THR A 165 -30.96 -7.35 -0.18
N PHE A 166 -30.35 -8.42 -0.67
CA PHE A 166 -30.63 -8.95 -2.01
C PHE A 166 -30.86 -10.45 -1.96
N GLU A 167 -31.84 -10.92 -2.74
CA GLU A 167 -32.10 -12.34 -2.95
C GLU A 167 -31.46 -12.84 -4.25
N SER A 168 -31.46 -12.02 -5.31
CA SER A 168 -30.93 -12.40 -6.63
C SER A 168 -29.48 -11.93 -6.84
N GLU A 169 -28.67 -12.81 -7.45
CA GLU A 169 -27.30 -12.49 -7.87
C GLU A 169 -27.25 -11.31 -8.84
N LYS A 170 -28.25 -11.18 -9.72
CA LYS A 170 -28.35 -10.10 -10.69
C LYS A 170 -28.56 -8.73 -10.03
N ASP A 171 -29.46 -8.62 -9.05
CA ASP A 171 -29.74 -7.36 -8.38
C ASP A 171 -28.55 -6.92 -7.52
N TYR A 172 -27.93 -7.87 -6.83
CA TYR A 172 -26.70 -7.60 -6.10
C TYR A 172 -25.57 -7.16 -7.04
N PHE A 173 -25.40 -7.82 -8.19
CA PHE A 173 -24.41 -7.44 -9.20
C PHE A 173 -24.63 -6.01 -9.71
N ASN A 174 -25.88 -5.63 -10.00
CA ASN A 174 -26.23 -4.28 -10.42
C ASN A 174 -25.92 -3.24 -9.33
N TYR A 175 -26.19 -3.56 -8.06
CA TYR A 175 -25.89 -2.68 -6.93
C TYR A 175 -24.38 -2.52 -6.69
N ILE A 176 -23.65 -3.64 -6.57
CA ILE A 176 -22.21 -3.61 -6.29
C ILE A 176 -21.42 -3.00 -7.45
N GLY A 177 -21.88 -3.20 -8.69
CA GLY A 177 -21.28 -2.63 -9.90
C GLY A 177 -21.58 -1.15 -10.14
N LYS A 178 -22.56 -0.54 -9.46
CA LYS A 178 -22.89 0.88 -9.63
C LYS A 178 -21.73 1.78 -9.21
N VAL A 179 -21.30 2.70 -10.06
CA VAL A 179 -20.28 3.69 -9.69
C VAL A 179 -20.94 4.86 -8.97
N ASP A 180 -20.46 5.18 -7.77
CA ASP A 180 -20.81 6.41 -7.07
C ASP A 180 -19.74 7.49 -7.35
N THR A 181 -20.06 8.40 -8.25
CA THR A 181 -19.15 9.49 -8.64
C THR A 181 -18.94 10.51 -7.53
N ASN A 182 -19.91 10.67 -6.62
CA ASN A 182 -19.79 11.60 -5.51
C ASN A 182 -18.86 11.07 -4.43
N LEU A 183 -18.91 9.75 -4.16
CA LEU A 183 -17.91 9.09 -3.31
C LEU A 183 -16.50 9.28 -3.89
N ILE A 184 -16.34 9.00 -5.17
CA ILE A 184 -15.04 9.09 -5.84
C ILE A 184 -14.45 10.51 -5.78
N ALA A 185 -15.29 11.52 -5.98
CA ALA A 185 -14.87 12.92 -5.94
C ALA A 185 -14.37 13.37 -4.55
N THR A 186 -14.63 12.61 -3.48
CA THR A 186 -14.14 12.93 -2.13
C THR A 186 -12.73 12.39 -1.83
N LEU A 187 -12.20 11.49 -2.67
CA LEU A 187 -10.88 10.89 -2.47
C LEU A 187 -9.77 11.90 -2.80
N SER A 188 -8.76 12.00 -1.93
CA SER A 188 -7.68 12.99 -2.10
C SER A 188 -6.90 12.79 -3.40
N VAL A 189 -6.79 11.53 -3.85
CA VAL A 189 -6.11 11.16 -5.09
C VAL A 189 -6.75 11.77 -6.35
N TYR A 190 -8.04 12.15 -6.28
CA TYR A 190 -8.75 12.81 -7.38
C TYR A 190 -8.43 14.31 -7.49
N GLU A 191 -8.17 15.00 -6.37
CA GLU A 191 -7.86 16.43 -6.36
C GLU A 191 -6.37 16.70 -6.53
N THR A 192 -5.54 16.12 -5.67
CA THR A 192 -4.08 16.28 -5.70
C THR A 192 -3.46 15.06 -5.00
N PRO A 193 -2.74 14.19 -5.73
CA PRO A 193 -2.12 13.00 -5.15
C PRO A 193 -1.22 13.39 -3.97
N VAL A 194 -1.56 12.89 -2.78
CA VAL A 194 -0.81 13.20 -1.56
C VAL A 194 0.45 12.34 -1.51
N ARG A 195 1.59 12.96 -1.79
CA ARG A 195 2.90 12.30 -1.77
C ARG A 195 3.49 12.28 -0.35
N THR A 196 4.42 11.35 -0.13
CA THR A 196 5.18 11.27 1.12
C THR A 196 6.03 12.51 1.35
N THR A 197 5.94 13.06 2.55
CA THR A 197 6.82 14.13 3.04
C THR A 197 8.18 13.58 3.48
N LYS A 198 9.19 14.45 3.51
CA LYS A 198 10.53 14.08 4.01
C LYS A 198 10.49 13.49 5.43
N ALA A 199 9.70 14.09 6.32
CA ALA A 199 9.59 13.65 7.72
C ALA A 199 8.93 12.25 7.84
N GLU A 200 7.88 11.99 7.07
CA GLU A 200 7.24 10.68 6.98
C GLU A 200 8.22 9.61 6.45
N LEU A 201 9.06 9.94 5.45
CA LEU A 201 10.07 9.02 4.93
C LEU A 201 11.19 8.76 5.96
N GLU A 202 11.68 9.80 6.63
CA GLU A 202 12.72 9.70 7.67
C GLU A 202 12.29 8.83 8.84
N LYS A 203 11.00 8.85 9.21
CA LYS A 203 10.44 7.93 10.21
C LYS A 203 10.72 6.46 9.85
N TRP A 204 10.49 6.08 8.60
CA TRP A 204 10.72 4.71 8.12
C TRP A 204 12.19 4.37 7.94
N VAL A 205 13.00 5.35 7.51
CA VAL A 205 14.47 5.22 7.51
C VAL A 205 14.99 4.92 8.92
N ASN A 206 14.43 5.54 9.95
CA ASN A 206 14.81 5.30 11.34
C ASN A 206 14.25 3.98 11.89
N HIS A 207 13.06 3.56 11.44
CA HIS A 207 12.43 2.31 11.83
C HIS A 207 13.21 1.09 11.33
N TYR A 208 13.61 1.06 10.06
CA TYR A 208 14.30 -0.08 9.47
C TYR A 208 15.82 0.04 9.58
N ALA A 209 16.46 -1.05 10.02
CA ALA A 209 17.89 -1.22 9.91
C ALA A 209 18.30 -1.37 8.43
N TRP A 210 19.53 -0.99 8.10
CA TRP A 210 20.04 -1.13 6.72
C TRP A 210 19.95 -2.59 6.22
N GLU A 211 20.35 -3.55 7.04
CA GLU A 211 20.33 -4.97 6.66
C GLU A 211 18.91 -5.48 6.38
N SER A 212 17.90 -4.95 7.08
CA SER A 212 16.49 -5.24 6.79
C SER A 212 16.08 -4.70 5.41
N ILE A 213 16.39 -3.43 5.11
CA ILE A 213 16.10 -2.82 3.80
C ILE A 213 16.78 -3.60 2.67
N LYS A 214 18.08 -3.90 2.84
CA LYS A 214 18.88 -4.69 1.91
C LYS A 214 18.28 -6.07 1.67
N THR A 215 17.92 -6.78 2.74
CA THR A 215 17.33 -8.13 2.66
C THR A 215 16.02 -8.09 1.89
N GLU A 216 15.15 -7.12 2.18
CA GLU A 216 13.85 -6.97 1.51
C GLU A 216 13.98 -6.62 0.02
N MET A 217 14.93 -5.76 -0.36
CA MET A 217 15.23 -5.50 -1.77
C MET A 217 15.74 -6.77 -2.49
N LEU A 218 16.62 -7.55 -1.86
CA LEU A 218 17.11 -8.81 -2.43
C LEU A 218 16.01 -9.89 -2.49
N ASN A 219 15.09 -9.91 -1.52
CA ASN A 219 13.91 -10.78 -1.55
C ASN A 219 13.05 -10.46 -2.78
N LEU A 220 12.79 -9.18 -3.05
CA LEU A 220 12.07 -8.75 -4.25
C LEU A 220 12.78 -9.18 -5.54
N ALA A 221 14.11 -9.03 -5.62
CA ALA A 221 14.90 -9.50 -6.76
C ALA A 221 14.77 -11.02 -6.99
N GLN A 222 14.63 -11.79 -5.91
CA GLN A 222 14.51 -13.24 -5.93
C GLN A 222 13.06 -13.75 -5.95
N LYS A 223 12.07 -12.85 -6.01
CA LYS A 223 10.63 -13.15 -5.94
C LYS A 223 10.23 -13.89 -4.65
N LYS A 224 10.91 -13.57 -3.54
CA LYS A 224 10.57 -14.07 -2.20
C LYS A 224 9.56 -13.16 -1.52
N SER A 225 8.69 -13.76 -0.71
CA SER A 225 7.77 -13.02 0.15
C SER A 225 8.52 -12.30 1.28
N SER A 226 7.89 -11.26 1.83
CA SER A 226 8.35 -10.58 3.04
C SER A 226 7.76 -11.25 4.26
N GLU A 227 8.58 -11.45 5.28
CA GLU A 227 8.13 -11.85 6.62
C GLU A 227 7.79 -10.63 7.49
N ASP A 228 8.13 -9.41 7.05
CA ASP A 228 7.79 -8.18 7.75
C ASP A 228 6.29 -7.83 7.59
N ASP A 229 5.61 -7.59 8.72
CA ASP A 229 4.16 -7.36 8.80
C ASP A 229 3.67 -6.07 8.13
N ILE A 230 4.53 -5.07 8.01
CA ILE A 230 4.23 -3.80 7.36
C ILE A 230 4.47 -3.95 5.87
N LEU A 231 5.65 -4.44 5.49
CA LEU A 231 6.04 -4.53 4.10
C LEU A 231 5.21 -5.57 3.35
N ARG A 232 4.89 -6.72 3.95
CA ARG A 232 4.15 -7.83 3.29
C ARG A 232 2.79 -7.41 2.72
N VAL A 233 2.14 -6.39 3.32
CA VAL A 233 0.83 -5.89 2.87
C VAL A 233 0.92 -4.73 1.87
N ILE A 234 2.13 -4.32 1.47
CA ILE A 234 2.37 -3.39 0.35
C ILE A 234 2.62 -4.23 -0.91
N GLU A 235 1.99 -3.87 -2.02
CA GLU A 235 2.21 -4.55 -3.31
C GLU A 235 3.69 -4.53 -3.72
N GLN A 236 4.21 -5.61 -4.31
CA GLN A 236 5.64 -5.78 -4.52
C GLN A 236 6.33 -4.68 -5.35
N PRO A 237 5.78 -4.20 -6.49
CA PRO A 237 6.42 -3.13 -7.26
C PRO A 237 6.42 -1.81 -6.48
N LEU A 238 5.31 -1.45 -5.85
CA LEU A 238 5.21 -0.26 -5.00
C LEU A 238 6.14 -0.34 -3.77
N ARG A 239 6.34 -1.55 -3.23
CA ARG A 239 7.32 -1.83 -2.17
C ARG A 239 8.75 -1.62 -2.66
N LEU A 240 9.06 -1.93 -3.92
CA LEU A 240 10.38 -1.67 -4.50
C LEU A 240 10.69 -0.18 -4.55
N GLU A 241 9.73 0.67 -4.96
CA GLU A 241 9.87 2.13 -4.95
C GLU A 241 10.15 2.65 -3.54
N PHE A 242 9.38 2.16 -2.56
CA PHE A 242 9.54 2.54 -1.17
C PHE A 242 10.90 2.12 -0.61
N LEU A 243 11.28 0.85 -0.76
CA LEU A 243 12.56 0.34 -0.26
C LEU A 243 13.75 1.02 -0.94
N THR A 244 13.65 1.32 -2.23
CA THR A 244 14.69 2.07 -2.96
C THR A 244 14.82 3.48 -2.40
N SER A 245 13.70 4.15 -2.12
CA SER A 245 13.69 5.48 -1.49
C SER A 245 14.35 5.45 -0.11
N LEU A 246 14.00 4.46 0.73
CA LEU A 246 14.62 4.27 2.04
C LEU A 246 16.11 3.96 1.93
N ALA A 247 16.50 3.10 0.98
CA ALA A 247 17.89 2.67 0.80
C ALA A 247 18.81 3.84 0.43
N ILE A 248 18.38 4.67 -0.52
CA ILE A 248 19.13 5.88 -0.93
C ILE A 248 19.26 6.82 0.25
N LEU A 249 18.14 7.16 0.91
CA LEU A 249 18.15 8.13 2.02
C LEU A 249 18.98 7.62 3.22
N LYS A 250 18.95 6.31 3.52
CA LYS A 250 19.71 5.70 4.61
C LYS A 250 21.22 5.73 4.37
N LYS A 251 21.67 5.51 3.12
CA LYS A 251 23.10 5.42 2.78
C LYS A 251 23.71 6.71 2.30
N LEU A 252 22.91 7.56 1.69
CA LEU A 252 23.33 8.82 1.07
C LEU A 252 22.48 9.95 1.66
N PRO A 253 22.67 10.32 2.94
CA PRO A 253 21.80 11.29 3.64
C PRO A 253 21.85 12.71 3.06
N ASN A 254 22.85 13.01 2.23
CA ASN A 254 22.97 14.29 1.53
C ASN A 254 22.09 14.37 0.27
N VAL A 255 21.56 13.24 -0.21
CA VAL A 255 20.67 13.18 -1.36
C VAL A 255 19.26 13.53 -0.92
N VAL A 256 18.62 14.46 -1.61
CA VAL A 256 17.19 14.75 -1.39
C VAL A 256 16.36 13.75 -2.18
N VAL A 257 15.70 12.83 -1.48
CA VAL A 257 14.87 11.77 -2.08
C VAL A 257 13.40 12.19 -2.10
N LYS A 258 12.77 12.16 -3.28
CA LYS A 258 11.37 12.50 -3.51
C LYS A 258 10.66 11.36 -4.26
N PRO A 259 10.07 10.39 -3.55
CA PRO A 259 9.25 9.38 -4.20
C PRO A 259 7.95 9.98 -4.76
N ASN A 260 7.49 9.44 -5.88
CA ASN A 260 6.28 9.92 -6.55
C ASN A 260 5.01 9.11 -6.23
N PHE A 261 5.13 7.93 -5.61
CA PHE A 261 3.98 7.19 -5.11
C PHE A 261 3.11 8.03 -4.15
N VAL A 262 1.82 7.70 -4.12
CA VAL A 262 0.86 8.25 -3.16
C VAL A 262 0.99 7.48 -1.85
N SER A 263 0.89 8.20 -0.73
CA SER A 263 1.01 7.60 0.60
C SER A 263 -0.09 7.96 1.55
N ASP A 264 -0.27 7.08 2.54
CA ASP A 264 -1.11 7.35 3.69
C ASP A 264 -0.48 8.39 4.63
N ASP A 265 -1.21 8.77 5.68
CA ASP A 265 -0.76 9.72 6.71
C ASP A 265 0.38 9.22 7.60
N GLU A 266 0.84 7.98 7.40
CA GLU A 266 2.02 7.42 8.04
C GLU A 266 3.22 7.37 7.10
N GLY A 267 3.08 7.77 5.84
CA GLY A 267 4.12 7.76 4.81
C GLY A 267 4.28 6.44 4.07
N LEU A 268 3.39 5.46 4.29
CA LEU A 268 3.44 4.17 3.61
C LEU A 268 2.76 4.27 2.24
N PRO A 269 3.31 3.65 1.20
CA PRO A 269 2.73 3.68 -0.14
C PRO A 269 1.34 3.04 -0.22
N THR A 270 0.39 3.74 -0.85
CA THR A 270 -0.98 3.25 -1.09
C THR A 270 -1.29 3.01 -2.56
N SER A 271 -0.68 3.79 -3.47
CA SER A 271 -0.82 3.60 -4.92
C SER A 271 0.38 4.21 -5.66
N PHE A 272 0.58 3.77 -6.91
CA PHE A 272 1.53 4.39 -7.82
C PHE A 272 1.18 5.86 -8.10
N ALA A 273 2.17 6.60 -8.59
CA ALA A 273 1.94 7.92 -9.16
C ALA A 273 1.10 7.82 -10.44
N SER A 274 0.38 8.90 -10.77
CA SER A 274 -0.16 9.06 -12.11
C SER A 274 0.99 9.04 -13.14
N GLY A 275 0.72 8.48 -14.33
CA GLY A 275 1.73 8.36 -15.38
C GLY A 275 2.41 9.69 -15.77
N GLY A 276 3.63 9.61 -16.30
CA GLY A 276 4.42 10.77 -16.73
C GLY A 276 5.40 11.30 -15.68
N ASN A 277 5.55 10.64 -14.53
CA ASN A 277 6.58 10.93 -13.55
C ASN A 277 7.49 9.70 -13.40
N PRO A 278 8.80 9.90 -13.15
CA PRO A 278 9.66 8.79 -12.72
C PRO A 278 9.20 8.29 -11.35
N ASP A 279 9.63 7.10 -10.94
CA ASP A 279 9.23 6.56 -9.63
C ASP A 279 9.78 7.39 -8.45
N ILE A 280 11.05 7.82 -8.55
CA ILE A 280 11.71 8.62 -7.50
C ILE A 280 12.61 9.68 -8.14
N GLU A 281 12.48 10.91 -7.69
CA GLU A 281 13.40 12.00 -8.04
C GLU A 281 14.42 12.18 -6.92
N CYS A 282 15.71 12.11 -7.26
CA CYS A 282 16.80 12.33 -6.32
C CYS A 282 17.60 13.58 -6.71
N LEU A 283 17.72 14.56 -5.82
CA LEU A 283 18.53 15.77 -6.07
C LEU A 283 19.92 15.61 -5.44
N GLU A 284 20.96 15.74 -6.26
CA GLU A 284 22.38 15.65 -5.86
C GLU A 284 23.21 16.63 -6.70
N ASP A 285 24.10 17.41 -6.07
CA ASP A 285 25.09 18.30 -6.71
C ASP A 285 24.58 19.15 -7.91
N LYS A 286 23.37 19.69 -7.78
CA LYS A 286 22.63 20.51 -8.78
C LYS A 286 22.04 19.73 -9.97
N GLY A 287 22.14 18.41 -9.99
CA GLY A 287 21.44 17.53 -10.93
C GLY A 287 20.20 16.89 -10.31
N THR A 288 19.35 16.32 -11.18
CA THR A 288 18.24 15.46 -10.77
C THR A 288 18.44 14.07 -11.35
N VAL A 289 18.59 13.07 -10.50
CA VAL A 289 18.66 11.66 -10.86
C VAL A 289 17.25 11.08 -10.82
N LEU A 290 16.79 10.53 -11.95
CA LEU A 290 15.48 9.88 -12.02
C LEU A 290 15.68 8.39 -11.76
N ILE A 291 15.17 7.88 -10.64
CA ILE A 291 15.21 6.45 -10.35
C ILE A 291 13.94 5.82 -10.91
N GLU A 292 14.13 4.78 -11.71
CA GLU A 292 13.07 4.04 -12.40
C GLU A 292 13.25 2.57 -12.01
N VAL A 293 12.31 2.01 -11.26
CA VAL A 293 12.40 0.68 -10.69
C VAL A 293 11.38 -0.24 -11.33
N THR A 294 11.75 -1.50 -11.57
CA THR A 294 10.79 -2.49 -12.06
C THR A 294 11.12 -3.87 -11.56
N LEU A 295 10.09 -4.67 -11.29
CA LEU A 295 10.23 -6.11 -11.07
C LEU A 295 10.10 -6.92 -12.37
N LEU A 296 9.78 -6.26 -13.50
CA LEU A 296 9.69 -6.91 -14.79
C LEU A 296 11.06 -7.37 -15.26
N THR A 297 11.06 -8.51 -15.95
CA THR A 297 12.24 -9.10 -16.60
C THR A 297 11.85 -9.63 -17.99
N GLY A 298 12.82 -9.83 -18.86
CA GLY A 298 12.55 -10.36 -20.21
C GLY A 298 11.83 -9.34 -21.10
N THR A 299 11.15 -9.81 -22.14
CA THR A 299 10.55 -8.95 -23.17
C THR A 299 9.54 -7.94 -22.61
N GLN A 300 8.80 -8.29 -21.55
CA GLN A 300 7.85 -7.34 -20.92
C GLN A 300 8.55 -6.13 -20.29
N GLN A 301 9.78 -6.29 -19.81
CA GLN A 301 10.59 -5.18 -19.30
C GLN A 301 10.85 -4.16 -20.42
N HIS A 302 11.27 -4.62 -21.61
CA HIS A 302 11.50 -3.72 -22.74
C HIS A 302 10.22 -3.03 -23.21
N ILE A 303 9.14 -3.81 -23.39
CA ILE A 303 7.86 -3.29 -23.91
C ILE A 303 7.29 -2.20 -23.01
N ARG A 304 7.38 -2.37 -21.67
CA ARG A 304 6.74 -1.44 -20.74
C ARG A 304 7.64 -0.29 -20.31
N GLU A 305 8.92 -0.55 -20.07
CA GLU A 305 9.77 0.42 -19.38
C GLU A 305 10.58 1.31 -20.34
N SER A 306 11.09 0.76 -21.45
CA SER A 306 12.06 1.46 -22.29
C SER A 306 11.56 2.83 -22.78
N PHE A 307 10.34 2.89 -23.32
CA PHE A 307 9.75 4.15 -23.80
C PHE A 307 9.23 5.03 -22.66
N SER A 308 8.84 4.45 -21.52
CA SER A 308 8.38 5.22 -20.37
C SER A 308 9.55 6.01 -19.77
N VAL A 309 10.63 5.32 -19.45
CA VAL A 309 11.88 5.89 -18.92
C VAL A 309 12.47 6.93 -19.87
N HIS A 310 12.45 6.66 -21.18
CA HIS A 310 12.87 7.65 -22.18
C HIS A 310 12.07 8.94 -22.02
N ARG A 311 10.73 8.86 -22.06
CA ARG A 311 9.86 10.05 -22.03
C ARG A 311 10.06 10.86 -20.76
N HIS A 312 10.14 10.19 -19.60
CA HIS A 312 10.41 10.86 -18.33
C HIS A 312 11.73 11.64 -18.40
N LEU A 313 12.82 10.99 -18.80
CA LEU A 313 14.14 11.64 -18.87
C LEU A 313 14.17 12.79 -19.89
N GLU A 314 13.59 12.57 -21.06
CA GLU A 314 13.52 13.57 -22.14
C GLU A 314 12.81 14.85 -21.68
N GLU A 315 11.72 14.73 -20.92
CA GLU A 315 10.99 15.89 -20.38
C GLU A 315 11.84 16.72 -19.42
N TYR A 316 12.64 16.08 -18.55
CA TYR A 316 13.53 16.78 -17.62
C TYR A 316 14.68 17.48 -18.34
N VAL A 317 15.28 16.80 -19.31
CA VAL A 317 16.36 17.36 -20.14
C VAL A 317 15.85 18.53 -20.98
N LYS A 318 14.65 18.42 -21.58
CA LYS A 318 14.00 19.52 -22.33
C LYS A 318 13.73 20.76 -21.47
N LYS A 319 13.45 20.58 -20.17
CA LYS A 319 13.29 21.67 -19.20
C LYS A 319 14.63 22.31 -18.78
N GLY A 320 15.76 21.84 -19.31
CA GLY A 320 17.10 22.35 -18.99
C GLY A 320 17.66 21.80 -17.68
N THR A 321 17.08 20.74 -17.12
CA THR A 321 17.58 20.10 -15.90
C THR A 321 18.69 19.13 -16.26
N LYS A 322 19.85 19.25 -15.61
CA LYS A 322 20.90 18.24 -15.73
C LYS A 322 20.43 16.94 -15.09
N SER A 323 20.11 15.96 -15.92
CA SER A 323 19.49 14.71 -15.47
C SER A 323 20.02 13.48 -16.18
N TYR A 324 20.01 12.37 -15.45
CA TYR A 324 20.19 11.02 -15.98
C TYR A 324 19.23 10.10 -15.23
N SER A 325 18.87 8.97 -15.82
CA SER A 325 18.05 7.96 -15.15
C SER A 325 18.89 6.79 -14.64
N VAL A 326 18.45 6.17 -13.56
CA VAL A 326 18.97 4.90 -13.06
C VAL A 326 17.84 3.89 -13.12
N PHE A 327 17.99 2.91 -14.00
CA PHE A 327 17.04 1.83 -14.17
C PHE A 327 17.41 0.64 -13.30
N ILE A 328 16.58 0.36 -12.29
CA ILE A 328 16.83 -0.67 -11.28
C ILE A 328 15.87 -1.84 -11.48
N SER A 329 16.41 -3.05 -11.65
CA SER A 329 15.59 -4.26 -11.84
C SER A 329 16.22 -5.51 -11.23
N PRO A 330 15.49 -6.62 -11.03
CA PRO A 330 16.11 -7.89 -10.63
C PRO A 330 17.18 -8.35 -11.61
N LYS A 331 16.91 -8.17 -12.90
CA LYS A 331 17.80 -8.52 -14.00
C LYS A 331 17.42 -7.73 -15.24
N SER A 332 18.38 -7.02 -15.81
CA SER A 332 18.23 -6.33 -17.08
C SER A 332 18.01 -7.30 -18.25
N PHE A 333 17.16 -6.89 -19.19
CA PHE A 333 16.92 -7.59 -20.43
C PHE A 333 17.72 -6.96 -21.57
N ILE A 334 18.30 -7.78 -22.44
CA ILE A 334 19.23 -7.33 -23.48
C ILE A 334 18.64 -6.29 -24.44
N ASP A 335 17.35 -6.35 -24.77
CA ASP A 335 16.76 -5.34 -25.66
C ASP A 335 16.47 -4.02 -24.92
N THR A 336 16.22 -4.09 -23.60
CA THR A 336 16.17 -2.90 -22.75
C THR A 336 17.55 -2.24 -22.68
N GLU A 337 18.61 -3.03 -22.50
CA GLU A 337 20.00 -2.55 -22.50
C GLU A 337 20.36 -1.87 -23.84
N ARG A 338 20.11 -2.56 -24.95
CA ARG A 338 20.36 -2.04 -26.30
C ARG A 338 19.60 -0.75 -26.57
N TYR A 339 18.35 -0.66 -26.12
CA TYR A 339 17.54 0.53 -26.27
C TYR A 339 18.13 1.71 -25.47
N PHE A 340 18.49 1.49 -24.20
CA PHE A 340 19.10 2.53 -23.37
C PHE A 340 20.48 2.96 -23.88
N ASP A 341 21.26 2.06 -24.47
CA ASP A 341 22.49 2.41 -25.17
C ASP A 341 22.21 3.23 -26.45
N PHE A 342 21.16 2.90 -27.20
CA PHE A 342 20.80 3.61 -28.42
C PHE A 342 20.41 5.06 -28.17
N ILE A 343 19.65 5.36 -27.11
CA ILE A 343 19.19 6.73 -26.81
C ILE A 343 20.29 7.65 -26.25
N LYS A 344 21.48 7.12 -25.91
CA LYS A 344 22.64 7.95 -25.52
C LYS A 344 23.05 8.93 -26.60
N LYS A 345 22.85 8.56 -27.88
CA LYS A 345 23.11 9.45 -29.02
C LYS A 345 22.22 10.70 -29.03
N ASP A 346 21.06 10.61 -28.36
CA ASP A 346 20.09 11.70 -28.22
C ASP A 346 20.39 12.54 -26.96
N GLY A 347 21.54 12.30 -26.30
CA GLY A 347 21.95 13.00 -25.07
C GLY A 347 21.27 12.49 -23.81
N LEU A 348 20.56 11.36 -23.88
CA LEU A 348 19.83 10.77 -22.76
C LEU A 348 20.66 9.63 -22.14
N GLU A 349 21.11 9.81 -20.90
CA GLU A 349 21.86 8.79 -20.16
C GLU A 349 20.93 7.99 -19.23
N VAL A 350 20.81 6.68 -19.49
CA VAL A 350 20.14 5.74 -18.58
C VAL A 350 21.17 4.71 -18.11
N ARG A 351 21.42 4.67 -16.81
CA ARG A 351 22.33 3.72 -16.15
C ARG A 351 21.57 2.52 -15.65
N ILE A 352 21.98 1.33 -16.04
CA ILE A 352 21.30 0.09 -15.66
C ILE A 352 22.01 -0.50 -14.45
N SER A 353 21.24 -0.84 -13.42
CA SER A 353 21.76 -1.51 -12.23
C SER A 353 20.81 -2.61 -11.78
N ASN A 354 21.30 -3.84 -11.69
CA ASN A 354 20.53 -4.87 -11.02
C ASN A 354 20.42 -4.53 -9.52
N ILE A 355 19.34 -4.95 -8.86
CA ILE A 355 19.08 -4.62 -7.44
C ILE A 355 20.27 -4.97 -6.54
N ASP A 356 20.92 -6.11 -6.76
CA ASP A 356 22.11 -6.53 -6.02
C ASP A 356 23.32 -5.60 -6.25
N LYS A 357 23.60 -5.22 -7.51
CA LYS A 357 24.65 -4.26 -7.85
C LYS A 357 24.36 -2.89 -7.22
N PHE A 358 23.11 -2.43 -7.28
CA PHE A 358 22.69 -1.14 -6.74
C PHE A 358 22.91 -1.06 -5.22
N VAL A 359 22.44 -2.06 -4.47
CA VAL A 359 22.64 -2.15 -3.02
C VAL A 359 24.12 -2.15 -2.67
N LEU A 360 24.95 -2.91 -3.39
CA LEU A 360 26.41 -2.92 -3.18
C LEU A 360 27.06 -1.58 -3.50
N GLY A 361 26.53 -0.85 -4.49
CA GLY A 361 26.96 0.51 -4.82
C GLY A 361 26.71 1.47 -3.67
N LEU A 362 25.49 1.45 -3.09
CA LEU A 362 25.10 2.28 -1.94
C LEU A 362 25.95 1.98 -0.69
N GLU A 363 26.48 0.77 -0.52
CA GLU A 363 27.35 0.44 0.61
C GLU A 363 28.77 1.00 0.49
N LYS A 364 29.25 1.23 -0.73
CA LYS A 364 30.66 1.52 -1.01
C LYS A 364 30.94 2.96 -1.40
N LYS A 365 29.91 3.70 -1.78
CA LYS A 365 30.04 5.02 -2.41
C LYS A 365 29.41 6.10 -1.55
N THR A 366 29.84 7.34 -1.78
CA THR A 366 29.42 8.50 -0.99
C THR A 366 28.42 9.40 -1.70
N THR A 367 28.24 9.17 -3.00
CA THR A 367 27.28 9.87 -3.86
C THR A 367 26.45 8.86 -4.66
N LEU A 368 25.25 9.26 -5.05
CA LEU A 368 24.37 8.47 -5.91
C LEU A 368 24.96 8.34 -7.31
N ASN A 369 25.63 9.39 -7.80
CA ASN A 369 26.38 9.33 -9.05
C ASN A 369 27.44 8.22 -9.04
N GLU A 370 28.29 8.14 -8.01
CA GLU A 370 29.30 7.08 -7.91
C GLU A 370 28.70 5.69 -7.68
N ALA A 371 27.58 5.59 -6.94
CA ALA A 371 26.90 4.34 -6.65
C ALA A 371 26.28 3.68 -7.90
N THR A 372 26.07 4.46 -8.95
CA THR A 372 25.29 4.06 -10.13
C THR A 372 26.09 3.98 -11.43
N LEU A 373 27.40 4.29 -11.37
CA LEU A 373 28.40 3.97 -12.40
C LEU A 373 28.84 2.50 -12.22
#